data_AF-A0A964KYQ2-F1
#
_entry.id   AF-A0A964KYQ2-F1
#
_cell.length_a   1.000
_cell.length_b   1.000
_cell.length_c   1.000
_cell.angle_alpha   90.00
_cell.angle_beta   90.00
_cell.angle_gamma   90.00
#
_symmetry.space_group_name_H-M   'P 1'
#
loop_
_entity.id
_entity.type
_entity.pdbx_description
1 polymer ?
#
loop_
_entity_poly.entity_id
_entity_poly.type
_entity_poly.pdbx_seq_one_letter_code
_entity_poly.pdbx_strand_id
1 'polypeptide(L)'
;MRRERWWADWFLREPGDVRGSDQLELAATNFDCQGLEIDWAGVCWGNDFIFDSINSRWTVRRFRGSQWTEENPEHSRFVLNGYRVLLTRARRGQVIWMPKPDGTDQTIDPDEFDRTAEFLIAAGVPTIG
;
A
#
# COMPACT_ATOMS: atom_id res chain seq x y z
N MET A 1 18.04 16.39 7.54
CA MET A 1 19.43 15.91 7.66
C MET A 1 19.64 14.66 8.52
N ARG A 2 19.18 14.54 9.79
CA ARG A 2 19.43 13.31 10.59
C ARG A 2 18.50 12.12 10.26
N ARG A 3 17.25 12.37 9.81
CA ARG A 3 16.28 11.31 9.43
C ARG A 3 16.54 10.68 8.06
N GLU A 4 16.89 11.48 7.04
CA GLU A 4 17.11 10.96 5.68
C GLU A 4 18.26 9.94 5.63
N ARG A 5 19.32 10.18 6.41
CA ARG A 5 20.47 9.28 6.50
C ARG A 5 20.10 7.93 7.10
N TRP A 6 19.15 7.91 8.04
CA TRP A 6 18.68 6.69 8.69
C TRP A 6 17.87 5.80 7.73
N TRP A 7 17.05 6.37 6.86
CA TRP A 7 16.32 5.61 5.86
C TRP A 7 17.22 5.04 4.77
N ALA A 8 18.17 5.83 4.27
CA ALA A 8 19.16 5.32 3.32
C ALA A 8 19.95 4.15 3.93
N ASP A 9 20.39 4.28 5.18
CA ASP A 9 21.07 3.19 5.90
C ASP A 9 20.15 1.99 6.11
N TRP A 10 18.85 2.18 6.36
CA TRP A 10 17.87 1.10 6.50
C TRP A 10 17.68 0.32 5.19
N PHE A 11 17.61 1.02 4.05
CA PHE A 11 17.48 0.40 2.72
C PHE A 11 18.72 -0.38 2.26
N LEU A 12 19.92 0.09 2.62
CA LEU A 12 21.19 -0.42 2.09
C LEU A 12 21.89 -1.42 3.01
N ARG A 13 21.21 -1.92 4.06
CA ARG A 13 21.82 -2.89 4.98
C ARG A 13 22.11 -4.22 4.30
N GLU A 14 23.16 -4.87 4.80
CA GLU A 14 23.48 -6.24 4.45
C GLU A 14 22.32 -7.18 4.84
N PRO A 15 22.01 -8.19 4.00
CA PRO A 15 20.99 -9.18 4.30
C PRO A 15 21.21 -9.85 5.66
N GLY A 16 20.15 -9.95 6.46
CA GLY A 16 20.19 -10.59 7.79
C GLY A 16 20.46 -9.64 8.97
N ASP A 17 20.66 -8.34 8.76
CA ASP A 17 20.57 -7.34 9.84
C ASP A 17 19.09 -7.05 10.14
N VAL A 18 18.66 -7.28 11.39
CA VAL A 18 17.27 -7.05 11.85
C VAL A 18 16.74 -5.63 11.64
N ARG A 19 17.63 -4.66 11.37
CA ARG A 19 17.30 -3.26 11.08
C ARG A 19 17.34 -2.96 9.57
N GLY A 20 17.45 -3.98 8.72
CA GLY A 20 17.41 -3.86 7.26
C GLY A 20 15.97 -3.85 6.73
N SER A 21 15.80 -3.34 5.52
CA SER A 21 14.48 -3.27 4.86
C SER A 21 13.93 -4.62 4.45
N ASP A 22 14.81 -5.59 4.20
CA ASP A 22 14.51 -6.97 3.85
C ASP A 22 13.83 -7.76 4.99
N GLN A 23 13.94 -7.28 6.23
CA GLN A 23 13.35 -7.92 7.41
C GLN A 23 11.90 -7.50 7.65
N LEU A 24 11.41 -6.43 7.00
CA LEU A 24 10.03 -5.94 7.10
C LEU A 24 9.53 -5.59 8.52
N GLU A 25 10.44 -5.42 9.49
CA GLU A 25 10.13 -5.04 10.88
C GLU A 25 9.60 -3.60 11.00
N LEU A 26 9.98 -2.71 10.07
CA LEU A 26 9.54 -1.32 10.02
C LEU A 26 9.00 -1.00 8.63
N ALA A 27 7.83 -0.37 8.57
CA ALA A 27 7.29 0.15 7.31
C ALA A 27 7.80 1.56 7.06
N ALA A 28 8.31 1.82 5.85
CA ALA A 28 8.65 3.17 5.40
C ALA A 28 7.41 3.83 4.78
N THR A 29 7.15 5.11 5.12
CA THR A 29 6.10 5.88 4.46
C THR A 29 6.54 6.37 3.08
N ASN A 30 5.59 6.85 2.28
CA ASN A 30 5.88 7.53 1.01
C ASN A 30 6.80 8.76 1.16
N PHE A 31 6.77 9.43 2.32
CA PHE A 31 7.66 10.54 2.64
C PHE A 31 9.07 10.07 2.98
N ASP A 32 9.19 8.93 3.65
CA ASP A 32 10.48 8.34 4.01
C ASP A 32 11.26 7.84 2.78
N CYS A 33 10.53 7.43 1.74
CA CYS A 33 11.08 7.01 0.46
C CYS A 33 11.31 8.19 -0.51
N GLN A 34 11.09 9.44 -0.09
CA GLN A 34 11.16 10.59 -0.99
C GLN A 34 12.61 10.89 -1.41
N GLY A 35 12.86 10.85 -2.73
CA GLY A 35 14.19 11.06 -3.30
C GLY A 35 15.05 9.79 -3.36
N LEU A 36 14.53 8.67 -2.87
CA LEU A 36 15.13 7.36 -3.03
C LEU A 36 14.54 6.66 -4.25
N GLU A 37 15.41 5.96 -4.97
CA GLU A 37 15.06 5.12 -6.10
C GLU A 37 15.30 3.68 -5.68
N ILE A 38 14.22 2.91 -5.60
CA ILE A 38 14.28 1.56 -5.05
C ILE A 38 14.12 0.58 -6.21
N ASP A 39 14.98 -0.43 -6.30
CA ASP A 39 14.91 -1.44 -7.37
C ASP A 39 13.61 -2.25 -7.30
N TRP A 40 13.22 -2.67 -6.10
CA TRP A 40 12.02 -3.45 -5.82
C TRP A 40 11.22 -2.85 -4.67
N ALA A 41 9.89 -2.89 -4.75
CA ALA A 41 9.02 -2.48 -3.65
C ALA A 41 7.94 -3.53 -3.37
N GLY A 42 7.64 -3.73 -2.09
CA GLY A 42 6.39 -4.36 -1.64
C GLY A 42 5.38 -3.28 -1.27
N VAL A 43 4.14 -3.40 -1.73
CA VAL A 43 3.02 -2.54 -1.30
C VAL A 43 1.95 -3.41 -0.68
N CYS A 44 1.70 -3.21 0.60
CA CYS A 44 0.58 -3.81 1.30
C CYS A 44 -0.65 -2.92 1.10
N TRP A 45 -1.68 -3.45 0.45
CA TRP A 45 -2.88 -2.71 0.16
C TRP A 45 -3.78 -2.58 1.40
N GLY A 46 -4.37 -1.40 1.62
CA GLY A 46 -5.21 -1.10 2.78
C GLY A 46 -6.70 -0.99 2.44
N ASN A 47 -7.56 -1.12 3.46
CA ASN A 47 -9.01 -0.91 3.31
C ASN A 47 -9.40 0.58 3.20
N ASP A 48 -8.41 1.47 3.25
CA ASP A 48 -8.56 2.91 3.10
C ASP A 48 -8.71 3.35 1.63
N PHE A 49 -8.38 2.48 0.66
CA PHE A 49 -8.51 2.77 -0.75
C PHE A 49 -8.90 1.52 -1.54
N ILE A 50 -10.17 1.40 -1.94
CA ILE A 50 -10.68 0.16 -2.56
C ILE A 50 -11.57 0.45 -3.75
N PHE A 51 -11.65 -0.53 -4.65
CA PHE A 51 -12.45 -0.42 -5.86
C PHE A 51 -13.88 -0.92 -5.63
N ASP A 52 -14.84 -0.02 -5.83
CA ASP A 52 -16.26 -0.33 -5.87
C ASP A 52 -16.63 -0.74 -7.30
N SER A 53 -16.79 -2.05 -7.51
CA SER A 53 -17.14 -2.60 -8.82
C SER A 53 -18.57 -2.30 -9.25
N ILE A 54 -19.50 -2.07 -8.30
CA ILE A 54 -20.91 -1.76 -8.60
C ILE A 54 -21.01 -0.38 -9.23
N ASN A 55 -20.34 0.61 -8.62
CA ASN A 55 -20.34 1.99 -9.12
C ASN A 55 -19.17 2.28 -10.07
N SER A 56 -18.30 1.29 -10.32
CA SER A 56 -17.09 1.40 -11.14
C SER A 56 -16.21 2.60 -10.73
N ARG A 57 -15.99 2.76 -9.42
CA ARG A 57 -15.24 3.88 -8.87
C ARG A 57 -14.29 3.45 -7.77
N TRP A 58 -13.23 4.24 -7.58
CA TRP A 58 -12.38 4.12 -6.41
C TRP A 58 -12.95 4.91 -5.25
N THR A 59 -12.95 4.29 -4.06
CA THR A 59 -13.45 4.89 -2.84
C THR A 59 -12.32 5.00 -1.82
N VAL A 60 -12.09 6.21 -1.32
CA VAL A 60 -11.19 6.44 -0.18
C VAL A 60 -12.00 6.50 1.10
N ARG A 61 -11.54 5.80 2.12
CA ARG A 61 -12.20 5.70 3.42
C ARG A 61 -11.22 5.98 4.55
N ARG A 62 -11.77 6.35 5.69
CA ARG A 62 -11.03 6.38 6.96
C ARG A 62 -11.83 5.64 8.00
N PHE A 63 -11.12 4.87 8.83
CA PHE A 63 -11.70 4.24 10.00
C PHE A 63 -12.02 5.30 11.06
N ARG A 64 -13.30 5.41 11.45
CA ARG A 64 -13.78 6.34 12.47
C ARG A 64 -14.67 5.59 13.47
N GLY A 65 -14.24 5.58 14.73
CA GLY A 65 -14.93 4.82 15.78
C GLY A 65 -14.82 3.33 15.53
N SER A 66 -15.87 2.73 14.98
CA SER A 66 -15.99 1.28 14.73
C SER A 66 -16.32 0.93 13.27
N GLN A 67 -16.20 1.87 12.33
CA GLN A 67 -16.58 1.66 10.93
C GLN A 67 -15.72 2.47 9.96
N TRP A 68 -15.64 1.99 8.73
CA TRP A 68 -15.05 2.72 7.61
C TRP A 68 -16.07 3.69 7.02
N THR A 69 -15.70 4.95 6.91
CA THR A 69 -16.54 5.99 6.30
C THR A 69 -15.81 6.61 5.12
N GLU A 70 -16.53 6.92 4.03
CA GLU A 70 -15.96 7.66 2.92
C GLU A 70 -15.35 9.00 3.39
N GLU A 71 -14.20 9.34 2.84
CA GLU A 71 -13.50 10.56 3.19
C GLU A 71 -13.87 11.75 2.32
N ASN A 72 -13.65 12.94 2.87
CA ASN A 72 -13.87 14.18 2.14
C ASN A 72 -12.91 14.29 0.93
N PRO A 73 -13.27 15.05 -0.13
CA PRO A 73 -12.47 15.10 -1.37
C PRO A 73 -11.03 15.56 -1.19
N GLU A 74 -10.75 16.45 -0.23
CA GLU A 74 -9.40 16.95 0.03
C GLU A 74 -8.51 15.84 0.57
N HIS A 75 -8.98 15.13 1.60
CA HIS A 75 -8.23 14.03 2.18
C HIS A 75 -8.18 12.80 1.25
N SER A 76 -9.24 12.55 0.50
CA SER A 76 -9.26 11.51 -0.55
C SER A 76 -8.17 11.75 -1.61
N ARG A 77 -7.91 13.01 -1.98
CA ARG A 77 -6.81 13.37 -2.88
C ARG A 77 -5.45 13.01 -2.28
N PHE A 78 -5.27 13.24 -0.97
CA PHE A 78 -4.03 12.94 -0.27
C PHE A 78 -3.71 11.43 -0.30
N VAL A 79 -4.68 10.59 0.06
CA VAL A 79 -4.54 9.12 0.02
C VAL A 79 -4.25 8.66 -1.41
N LEU A 80 -5.04 9.12 -2.39
CA LEU A 80 -4.83 8.79 -3.80
C LEU A 80 -3.41 9.13 -4.27
N ASN A 81 -2.90 10.31 -3.91
CA ASN A 81 -1.54 10.71 -4.26
C ASN A 81 -0.48 9.83 -3.57
N GLY A 82 -0.74 9.39 -2.34
CA GLY A 82 0.08 8.40 -1.65
C GLY A 82 0.20 7.10 -2.45
N TYR A 83 -0.93 6.49 -2.83
CA TYR A 83 -0.95 5.29 -3.66
C TYR A 83 -0.28 5.51 -5.03
N ARG A 84 -0.51 6.64 -5.70
CA ARG A 84 0.18 6.97 -6.97
C ARG A 84 1.69 7.00 -6.82
N VAL A 85 2.19 7.59 -5.73
CA VAL A 85 3.63 7.58 -5.44
C VAL A 85 4.09 6.15 -5.19
N LEU A 86 3.45 5.41 -4.28
CA LEU A 86 3.84 4.04 -3.95
C LEU A 86 3.90 3.13 -5.18
N LEU A 87 2.90 3.21 -6.06
CA LEU A 87 2.78 2.39 -7.27
C LEU A 87 3.73 2.79 -8.40
N THR A 88 4.49 3.88 -8.25
CA THR A 88 5.43 4.37 -9.28
C THR A 88 6.87 4.46 -8.77
N ARG A 89 7.15 4.06 -7.53
CA ARG A 89 8.49 4.19 -6.91
C ARG A 89 9.50 3.13 -7.33
N ALA A 90 9.04 1.93 -7.67
CA ALA A 90 9.92 0.82 -7.98
C ALA A 90 10.45 0.88 -9.42
N ARG A 91 11.74 0.59 -9.60
CA ARG A 91 12.41 0.66 -10.92
C ARG A 91 12.39 -0.64 -11.71
N ARG A 92 12.55 -1.78 -11.05
CA ARG A 92 12.61 -3.10 -11.70
C ARG A 92 11.29 -3.84 -11.60
N GLY A 93 10.63 -3.76 -10.45
CA GLY A 93 9.35 -4.41 -10.25
C GLY A 93 8.76 -4.16 -8.88
N GLN A 94 7.48 -4.46 -8.75
CA GLN A 94 6.71 -4.24 -7.53
C GLN A 94 5.85 -5.45 -7.23
N VAL A 95 5.78 -5.82 -5.96
CA VAL A 95 4.84 -6.82 -5.46
C VAL A 95 3.73 -6.08 -4.72
N ILE A 96 2.50 -6.27 -5.16
CA ILE A 96 1.32 -5.77 -4.46
C ILE A 96 0.73 -6.92 -3.67
N TRP A 97 0.73 -6.79 -2.35
CA TRP A 97 0.09 -7.74 -1.46
C TRP A 97 -1.33 -7.27 -1.16
N MET A 98 -2.29 -8.16 -1.42
CA MET A 98 -3.69 -7.94 -1.09
C MET A 98 -4.05 -8.75 0.16
N PRO A 99 -4.61 -8.12 1.21
CA PRO A 99 -5.10 -8.84 2.38
C PRO A 99 -6.19 -9.85 2.02
N LYS A 100 -6.18 -10.99 2.71
CA LYS A 100 -7.26 -11.98 2.70
C LYS A 100 -7.85 -12.08 4.10
N PRO A 101 -8.78 -11.19 4.46
CA PRO A 101 -9.41 -11.25 5.77
C PRO A 101 -10.22 -12.56 5.90
N ASP A 102 -10.19 -13.16 7.08
CA ASP A 102 -10.85 -14.43 7.39
C ASP A 102 -12.35 -14.26 7.74
N GLY A 103 -12.88 -13.04 7.62
CA GLY A 103 -14.25 -12.68 7.95
C GLY A 103 -14.51 -12.50 9.45
N THR A 104 -13.50 -12.60 10.33
CA THR A 104 -13.68 -12.37 11.77
C THR A 104 -13.80 -10.89 12.12
N ASP A 105 -13.15 -10.02 11.36
CA ASP A 105 -13.27 -8.57 11.50
C ASP A 105 -14.51 -8.05 10.76
N GLN A 106 -15.55 -7.70 11.52
CA GLN A 106 -16.81 -7.18 10.98
C GLN A 106 -16.68 -5.81 10.30
N THR A 107 -15.55 -5.12 10.47
CA THR A 107 -15.30 -3.83 9.84
C THR A 107 -14.74 -3.96 8.43
N ILE A 108 -14.39 -5.17 8.00
CA ILE A 108 -13.78 -5.46 6.71
C ILE A 108 -14.70 -6.41 5.95
N ASP A 109 -15.11 -6.03 4.75
CA ASP A 109 -15.74 -6.95 3.81
C ASP A 109 -14.64 -7.70 3.04
N PRO A 110 -14.51 -9.03 3.19
CA PRO A 110 -13.50 -9.80 2.47
C PRO A 110 -13.54 -9.64 0.96
N ASP A 111 -14.73 -9.43 0.39
CA ASP A 111 -14.90 -9.34 -1.05
C ASP A 111 -14.37 -7.99 -1.61
N GLU A 112 -14.19 -6.96 -0.77
CA GLU A 112 -13.67 -5.66 -1.23
C GLU A 112 -12.22 -5.74 -1.70
N PHE A 113 -11.41 -6.54 -1.02
CA PHE A 113 -10.03 -6.79 -1.41
C PHE A 113 -9.95 -7.64 -2.67
N ASP A 114 -10.80 -8.66 -2.79
CA ASP A 114 -10.88 -9.50 -3.99
C ASP A 114 -11.30 -8.66 -5.21
N ARG A 115 -12.34 -7.83 -5.10
CA ARG A 115 -12.75 -6.89 -6.16
C ARG A 115 -11.65 -5.93 -6.57
N THR A 116 -10.87 -5.45 -5.60
CA THR A 116 -9.73 -4.56 -5.87
C THR A 116 -8.60 -5.32 -6.59
N ALA A 117 -8.33 -6.56 -6.19
CA ALA A 117 -7.35 -7.42 -6.85
C ALA A 117 -7.77 -7.77 -8.29
N GLU A 118 -9.04 -8.11 -8.50
CA GLU A 118 -9.61 -8.37 -9.82
C GLU A 118 -9.44 -7.16 -10.75
N PHE A 119 -9.67 -5.94 -10.25
CA PHE A 119 -9.43 -4.73 -11.02
C PHE A 119 -7.96 -4.60 -11.43
N LEU A 120 -7.01 -4.82 -10.51
CA LEU A 120 -5.58 -4.74 -10.81
C LEU A 120 -5.16 -5.81 -11.82
N ILE A 121 -5.68 -7.04 -11.70
CA ILE A 121 -5.44 -8.13 -12.65
C ILE A 121 -5.99 -7.77 -14.03
N ALA A 122 -7.21 -7.24 -14.11
CA ALA A 122 -7.81 -6.76 -15.35
C ALA A 122 -7.02 -5.60 -15.97
N ALA A 123 -6.36 -4.78 -15.15
CA ALA A 123 -5.44 -3.73 -15.58
C ALA A 123 -4.04 -4.24 -16.03
N GLY A 124 -3.80 -5.56 -15.96
CA GLY A 124 -2.59 -6.20 -16.46
C GLY A 124 -1.56 -6.57 -15.39
N VAL A 125 -1.91 -6.50 -14.09
CA VAL A 125 -1.02 -6.97 -13.01
C VAL A 125 -1.08 -8.50 -12.93
N PRO A 126 0.02 -9.23 -13.18
CA PRO A 126 0.01 -10.69 -13.09
C PRO A 126 -0.02 -11.16 -11.63
N THR A 127 -0.70 -12.29 -11.39
CA THR A 127 -0.68 -12.96 -10.09
C THR A 127 0.61 -13.75 -9.91
N ILE A 128 1.22 -13.66 -8.73
CA ILE A 128 2.35 -14.50 -8.32
C ILE A 128 1.75 -15.68 -7.53
N GLY A 129 2.05 -16.91 -7.98
CA GLY A 129 1.58 -18.16 -7.37
C GLY A 129 2.52 -18.69 -6.30
#